data_AF-A0A7S0GLJ3-F1
#
_entry.id   AF-A0A7S0GLJ3-F1
#
_cell.length_a   1.000
_cell.length_b   1.000
_cell.length_c   1.000
_cell.angle_alpha   90.00
_cell.angle_beta   90.00
_cell.angle_gamma   90.00
#
_symmetry.space_group_name_H-M   'P 1'
#
loop_
_entity.id
_entity.type
_entity.pdbx_description
1 polymer ?
#
loop_
_entity_poly.entity_id
_entity_poly.type
_entity_poly.pdbx_seq_one_letter_code
_entity_poly.pdbx_strand_id
1 'polypeptide(L)'
;KVMRVLDPTDGLLNIVTDPVRSYLRSRDDTVRCIVTGLTDERSGGDLYEELRRQDAKPLEHAQYDFEDEDDSAALDWQPLSTLQQQQQWQHPVKNDGKVECKKSMTSSPDATQDILSMLVGIYGSQELFVNEYRVMLADRLLSNLDFNTDREVHTLELLKLRFGESSMRQCEIMIKDLDDSKRIISNINSTIANRDGAQQQNHTDQVKPDSSATVVDAAIVSHIFWPALLQDDLKVHPKMQEHLDQFSKEYSKLKKPRKLIWLNQLGTVEVELEMDESGATPKTFTCSPIHATLISHFEDKSMWTAADLSNETNLPEKLVKKKLIYWVHNRILRCSNFENAVVYELVPLKGSSESEVRDEMESTDHIMVDEEESEDQQAKVAASAQLAEEMKVYESYVVGMLSNLGQLPLERIHNMLKMFVSGSDHKYDKTPQQLSVLLQKLCKEDKLEVGPDGMFKLLKK
;
A
#
# COMPACT_ATOMS: atom_id res chain seq x y z
N LYS A 1 26.48 9.65 -12.47
CA LYS A 1 27.45 10.70 -12.07
C LYS A 1 28.83 10.49 -12.71
N VAL A 2 29.52 9.36 -12.48
CA VAL A 2 30.88 9.10 -13.05
C VAL A 2 30.91 9.08 -14.58
N MET A 3 30.00 8.36 -15.24
CA MET A 3 29.99 8.26 -16.70
C MET A 3 29.75 9.60 -17.41
N ARG A 4 29.02 10.53 -16.78
CA ARG A 4 28.80 11.89 -17.31
C ARG A 4 30.05 12.76 -17.32
N VAL A 5 31.03 12.44 -16.47
CA VAL A 5 32.35 13.10 -16.49
C VAL A 5 33.17 12.62 -17.69
N LEU A 6 32.95 11.38 -18.14
CA LEU A 6 33.66 10.75 -19.25
C LEU A 6 33.00 11.06 -20.60
N ASP A 7 31.68 11.06 -20.68
CA ASP A 7 30.90 11.40 -21.86
C ASP A 7 29.77 12.38 -21.49
N PRO A 8 29.90 13.68 -21.81
CA PRO A 8 28.86 14.68 -21.60
C PRO A 8 27.62 14.51 -22.49
N THR A 9 27.68 13.61 -23.48
CA THR A 9 26.61 13.39 -24.48
C THR A 9 25.59 12.34 -24.02
N ASP A 10 25.79 11.72 -22.84
CA ASP A 10 24.97 10.62 -22.26
C ASP A 10 24.82 9.36 -23.15
N GLY A 11 25.51 9.30 -24.30
CA GLY A 11 25.43 8.17 -25.24
C GLY A 11 26.03 6.89 -24.66
N LEU A 12 27.23 6.99 -24.05
CA LEU A 12 27.87 5.86 -23.37
C LEU A 12 27.07 5.39 -22.15
N LEU A 13 26.41 6.31 -21.44
CA LEU A 13 25.60 5.99 -20.27
C LEU A 13 24.40 5.11 -20.65
N ASN A 14 23.71 5.42 -21.75
CA ASN A 14 22.57 4.62 -22.20
C ASN A 14 22.98 3.17 -22.51
N ILE A 15 24.04 2.97 -23.30
CA ILE A 15 24.51 1.63 -23.68
C ILE A 15 24.93 0.79 -22.46
N VAL A 16 25.65 1.40 -21.50
CA VAL A 16 26.14 0.67 -20.32
C VAL A 16 25.01 0.41 -19.31
N THR A 17 23.98 1.25 -19.28
CA THR A 17 22.88 1.10 -18.33
C THR A 17 21.83 0.10 -18.75
N ASP A 18 21.70 -0.25 -20.04
CA ASP A 18 20.69 -1.20 -20.51
C ASP A 18 20.68 -2.58 -19.80
N PRO A 19 21.80 -3.29 -19.58
CA PRO A 19 21.78 -4.52 -18.80
C PRO A 19 21.37 -4.30 -17.34
N VAL A 20 21.74 -3.15 -16.76
CA VAL A 20 21.34 -2.76 -15.39
C VAL A 20 19.85 -2.47 -15.33
N ARG A 21 19.30 -1.77 -16.35
CA ARG A 21 17.86 -1.49 -16.48
C ARG A 21 17.05 -2.77 -16.57
N SER A 22 17.48 -3.72 -17.40
CA SER A 22 16.83 -5.02 -17.54
C SER A 22 16.84 -5.80 -16.22
N TYR A 23 17.96 -5.75 -15.49
CA TYR A 23 18.06 -6.41 -14.20
C TYR A 23 17.17 -5.76 -13.13
N LEU A 24 17.17 -4.43 -13.03
CA LEU A 24 16.32 -3.70 -12.08
C LEU A 24 14.84 -3.93 -12.34
N ARG A 25 14.40 -3.94 -13.62
CA ARG A 25 13.02 -4.27 -13.99
C ARG A 25 12.60 -5.69 -13.63
N SER A 26 13.53 -6.63 -13.53
CA SER A 26 13.21 -8.03 -13.18
C SER A 26 12.89 -8.24 -11.69
N ARG A 27 13.25 -7.27 -10.85
CA ARG A 27 13.09 -7.33 -9.40
C ARG A 27 11.93 -6.46 -8.93
N ASP A 28 11.00 -7.07 -8.22
CA ASP A 28 9.78 -6.45 -7.68
C ASP A 28 10.05 -5.50 -6.49
N ASP A 29 11.10 -5.76 -5.70
CA ASP A 29 11.47 -4.96 -4.52
C ASP A 29 12.10 -3.59 -4.84
N THR A 30 12.59 -3.41 -6.07
CA THR A 30 13.41 -2.26 -6.44
C THR A 30 12.69 -0.92 -6.32
N VAL A 31 11.42 -0.86 -6.70
CA VAL A 31 10.60 0.36 -6.60
C VAL A 31 10.43 0.75 -5.14
N ARG A 32 10.14 -0.21 -4.25
CA ARG A 32 10.00 -0.01 -2.80
C ARG A 32 11.30 0.51 -2.19
N CYS A 33 12.45 -0.03 -2.58
CA CYS A 33 13.75 0.47 -2.14
C CYS A 33 13.99 1.92 -2.57
N ILE A 34 13.67 2.27 -3.83
CA ILE A 34 13.83 3.64 -4.33
C ILE A 34 12.93 4.61 -3.57
N VAL A 35 11.64 4.28 -3.39
CA VAL A 35 10.70 5.12 -2.64
C VAL A 35 11.09 5.24 -1.17
N THR A 36 11.63 4.17 -0.56
CA THR A 36 12.22 4.24 0.79
C THR A 36 13.37 5.25 0.81
N GLY A 37 14.28 5.20 -0.15
CA GLY A 37 15.37 6.16 -0.31
C GLY A 37 14.91 7.60 -0.62
N LEU A 38 13.72 7.79 -1.19
CA LEU A 38 13.15 9.13 -1.42
C LEU A 38 12.42 9.70 -0.20
N THR A 39 12.03 8.86 0.75
CA THR A 39 11.13 9.26 1.85
C THR A 39 11.78 9.18 3.23
N ASP A 40 12.94 8.52 3.33
CA ASP A 40 13.71 8.47 4.57
C ASP A 40 14.87 9.48 4.53
N GLU A 41 14.87 10.45 5.45
CA GLU A 41 15.94 11.42 5.60
C GLU A 41 17.25 10.78 6.08
N ARG A 42 17.19 9.63 6.76
CA ARG A 42 18.39 8.93 7.27
C ARG A 42 19.01 7.99 6.25
N SER A 43 18.19 7.26 5.50
CA SER A 43 18.65 6.32 4.47
C SER A 43 18.72 6.92 3.06
N GLY A 44 18.13 8.09 2.85
CA GLY A 44 17.86 8.63 1.51
C GLY A 44 19.00 9.37 0.83
N GLY A 45 20.04 9.78 1.57
CA GLY A 45 21.29 10.38 1.06
C GLY A 45 21.09 11.22 -0.20
N ASP A 46 21.75 10.79 -1.29
CA ASP A 46 21.74 11.45 -2.60
C ASP A 46 20.34 11.60 -3.25
N LEU A 47 19.40 10.66 -3.03
CA LEU A 47 18.07 10.68 -3.64
C LEU A 47 17.15 11.68 -2.94
N TYR A 48 17.19 11.70 -1.60
CA TYR A 48 16.46 12.67 -0.80
C TYR A 48 16.99 14.10 -1.00
N GLU A 49 18.31 14.26 -1.13
CA GLU A 49 18.92 15.54 -1.50
C GLU A 49 18.49 16.00 -2.90
N GLU A 50 18.41 15.10 -3.88
CA GLU A 50 17.93 15.44 -5.22
C GLU A 50 16.45 15.88 -5.20
N LEU A 51 15.63 15.28 -4.32
CA LEU A 51 14.26 15.70 -4.10
C LEU A 51 14.16 17.12 -3.50
N ARG A 52 15.10 17.50 -2.62
CA ARG A 52 15.18 18.83 -1.98
C ARG A 52 15.74 19.94 -2.87
N ARG A 53 16.36 19.62 -4.01
CA ARG A 53 16.94 20.65 -4.91
C ARG A 53 15.84 21.55 -5.47
N GLN A 54 16.00 22.87 -5.30
CA GLN A 54 15.02 23.88 -5.70
C GLN A 54 14.98 24.14 -7.22
N ASP A 55 16.02 23.75 -7.97
CA ASP A 55 16.11 23.91 -9.44
C ASP A 55 15.38 22.79 -10.22
N ALA A 56 14.50 22.10 -9.51
CA ALA A 56 13.72 20.96 -9.95
C ALA A 56 12.71 21.27 -11.05
N LYS A 57 12.86 20.66 -12.23
CA LYS A 57 11.76 20.68 -13.23
C LYS A 57 10.70 19.62 -12.86
N PRO A 58 9.39 19.94 -12.95
CA PRO A 58 8.34 18.94 -12.81
C PRO A 58 8.48 17.83 -13.85
N LEU A 59 8.38 16.57 -13.42
CA LEU A 59 8.47 15.38 -14.27
C LEU A 59 7.26 15.24 -15.22
N GLU A 60 6.18 15.99 -14.98
CA GLU A 60 4.94 16.00 -15.77
C GLU A 60 5.16 16.41 -17.24
N HIS A 61 6.29 17.05 -17.56
CA HIS A 61 6.64 17.51 -18.92
C HIS A 61 7.83 16.77 -19.54
N ALA A 62 8.32 15.69 -18.92
CA ALA A 62 9.32 14.84 -19.56
C ALA A 62 8.64 14.01 -20.67
N GLN A 63 8.58 14.54 -21.90
CA GLN A 63 8.39 13.71 -23.07
C GLN A 63 9.59 12.76 -23.13
N TYR A 64 9.35 11.49 -22.80
CA TYR A 64 10.33 10.43 -22.97
C TYR A 64 10.39 10.11 -24.46
N ASP A 65 11.30 10.76 -25.20
CA ASP A 65 11.71 10.32 -26.53
C ASP A 65 12.56 9.05 -26.39
N PHE A 66 11.93 7.96 -25.98
CA PHE A 66 12.37 6.63 -26.36
C PHE A 66 11.49 6.26 -27.55
N GLU A 67 11.89 6.69 -28.75
CA GLU A 67 11.36 6.09 -29.96
C GLU A 67 11.69 4.59 -29.89
N ASP A 68 10.64 3.78 -29.74
CA ASP A 68 10.69 2.34 -29.95
C ASP A 68 11.26 2.10 -31.35
N GLU A 69 12.50 1.61 -31.38
CA GLU A 69 13.18 1.17 -32.60
C GLU A 69 12.63 -0.19 -33.04
N ASP A 70 11.31 -0.29 -33.27
CA ASP A 70 10.68 -1.41 -33.97
C ASP A 70 9.26 -1.08 -34.46
N ASP A 71 9.15 -0.18 -35.46
CA ASP A 71 8.07 -0.29 -36.45
C ASP A 71 8.39 0.43 -37.76
N SER A 72 8.76 -0.37 -38.76
CA SER A 72 8.74 -0.11 -40.21
C SER A 72 9.25 1.25 -40.72
N ALA A 73 10.40 1.20 -41.38
CA ALA A 73 10.86 2.21 -42.33
C ALA A 73 9.80 2.47 -43.43
N ALA A 74 8.94 3.46 -43.22
CA ALA A 74 8.21 4.15 -44.28
C ALA A 74 8.69 5.59 -44.27
N LEU A 75 9.65 5.88 -45.15
CA LEU A 75 10.13 7.21 -45.47
C LEU A 75 8.95 8.14 -45.80
N ASP A 76 8.56 9.04 -44.89
CA ASP A 76 7.91 10.31 -45.25
C ASP A 76 8.96 11.43 -45.20
N TRP A 77 9.88 11.37 -46.16
CA TRP A 77 10.85 12.42 -46.41
C TRP A 77 10.17 13.51 -47.23
N GLN A 78 9.61 14.53 -46.58
CA GLN A 78 9.08 15.69 -47.29
C GLN A 78 10.23 16.67 -47.62
N PRO A 79 10.51 16.95 -48.91
CA PRO A 79 11.56 17.90 -49.25
C PRO A 79 11.12 19.32 -48.90
N LEU A 80 11.85 19.95 -47.97
CA LEU A 80 11.75 21.39 -47.69
C LEU A 80 11.89 22.19 -48.99
N SER A 81 10.86 22.95 -49.33
CA SER A 81 10.80 23.80 -50.52
C SER A 81 11.92 24.84 -50.56
N THR A 82 12.53 24.97 -51.73
CA THR A 82 13.81 25.61 -52.08
C THR A 82 13.90 27.14 -51.91
N LEU A 83 13.11 27.77 -51.04
CA LEU A 83 13.15 29.24 -50.85
C LEU A 83 13.56 29.73 -49.46
N GLN A 84 13.77 28.83 -48.49
CA GLN A 84 14.31 29.19 -47.18
C GLN A 84 15.77 28.72 -46.94
N GLN A 85 16.30 27.89 -47.86
CA GLN A 85 17.63 27.30 -47.76
C GLN A 85 18.77 28.23 -48.19
N GLN A 86 18.46 29.43 -48.72
CA GLN A 86 19.48 30.39 -49.20
C GLN A 86 20.00 31.38 -48.14
N GLN A 87 19.48 31.40 -46.90
CA GLN A 87 20.01 32.30 -45.86
C GLN A 87 20.86 31.62 -44.78
N GLN A 88 21.02 30.30 -44.80
CA GLN A 88 21.68 29.57 -43.69
C GLN A 88 23.05 28.98 -44.02
N TRP A 89 23.47 29.00 -45.29
CA TRP A 89 24.78 28.48 -45.70
C TRP A 89 25.70 29.63 -46.13
N GLN A 90 26.35 30.28 -45.16
CA GLN A 90 27.57 31.03 -45.42
C GLN A 90 28.79 30.16 -45.09
N HIS A 91 29.65 30.01 -46.09
CA HIS A 91 30.86 29.19 -46.09
C HIS A 91 31.84 29.54 -44.94
N PRO A 92 32.58 28.56 -44.41
CA PRO A 92 33.61 28.83 -43.39
C PRO A 92 34.83 29.48 -44.04
N VAL A 93 35.11 30.72 -43.66
CA VAL A 93 36.37 31.40 -43.96
C VAL A 93 37.46 30.76 -43.11
N LYS A 94 38.50 30.24 -43.77
CA LYS A 94 39.70 29.70 -43.13
C LYS A 94 40.45 30.84 -42.45
N ASN A 95 40.60 30.76 -41.13
CA ASN A 95 41.65 31.47 -40.41
C ASN A 95 42.17 30.57 -39.28
N ASP A 96 43.46 30.67 -39.03
CA ASP A 96 44.31 29.66 -38.43
C ASP A 96 43.91 29.16 -37.02
N GLY A 97 44.06 27.85 -36.81
CA GLY A 97 44.67 27.34 -35.58
C GLY A 97 43.87 27.34 -34.28
N LYS A 98 42.53 27.23 -34.30
CA LYS A 98 41.77 26.74 -33.13
C LYS A 98 40.40 26.20 -33.55
N VAL A 99 40.18 24.90 -33.40
CA VAL A 99 38.89 24.26 -33.68
C VAL A 99 37.95 24.57 -32.52
N GLU A 100 37.13 25.60 -32.64
CA GLU A 100 35.94 25.78 -31.81
C GLU A 100 34.73 25.20 -32.55
N CYS A 101 34.31 24.01 -32.13
CA CYS A 101 33.02 23.44 -32.52
C CYS A 101 31.91 24.35 -31.99
N LYS A 102 31.21 25.05 -32.88
CA LYS A 102 30.00 25.82 -32.55
C LYS A 102 28.93 24.85 -32.02
N LYS A 103 28.61 25.01 -30.74
CA LYS A 103 27.54 24.34 -30.02
C LYS A 103 26.22 24.49 -30.80
N SER A 104 25.65 23.37 -31.21
CA SER A 104 24.21 23.26 -31.46
C SER A 104 23.48 23.68 -30.18
N MET A 105 22.63 24.71 -30.28
CA MET A 105 21.81 25.19 -29.19
C MET A 105 20.67 24.21 -28.90
N THR A 106 20.89 23.20 -28.07
CA THR A 106 19.89 22.56 -27.18
C THR A 106 20.58 21.75 -26.07
N SER A 107 21.60 22.28 -25.40
CA SER A 107 22.11 21.65 -24.17
C SER A 107 22.87 22.67 -23.35
N SER A 108 22.17 23.33 -22.42
CA SER A 108 22.84 24.01 -21.32
C SER A 108 23.68 22.97 -20.56
N PRO A 109 24.92 23.30 -20.14
CA PRO A 109 25.77 22.39 -19.37
C PRO A 109 25.23 22.09 -17.95
N ASP A 110 24.16 22.77 -17.54
CA ASP A 110 23.40 22.55 -16.31
C ASP A 110 22.26 21.52 -16.45
N ALA A 111 22.06 20.93 -17.63
CA ALA A 111 21.14 19.80 -17.77
C ALA A 111 21.79 18.52 -17.22
N THR A 112 22.13 18.50 -15.92
CA THR A 112 22.20 17.24 -15.21
C THR A 112 20.81 16.61 -15.34
N GLN A 113 20.64 15.70 -16.29
CA GLN A 113 19.43 14.88 -16.35
C GLN A 113 19.18 14.35 -14.94
N ASP A 114 18.04 14.78 -14.40
CA ASP A 114 17.63 14.53 -13.04
C ASP A 114 17.68 13.02 -12.78
N ILE A 115 18.25 12.63 -11.64
CA ILE A 115 18.36 11.22 -11.25
C ILE A 115 16.95 10.61 -11.21
N LEU A 116 15.96 11.40 -10.81
CA LEU A 116 14.55 11.02 -10.83
C LEU A 116 14.02 10.81 -12.25
N SER A 117 14.34 11.69 -13.20
CA SER A 117 13.95 11.50 -14.60
C SER A 117 14.59 10.24 -15.19
N MET A 118 15.83 9.93 -14.82
CA MET A 118 16.47 8.68 -15.23
C MET A 118 15.74 7.48 -14.64
N LEU A 119 15.46 7.47 -13.34
CA LEU A 119 14.75 6.38 -12.66
C LEU A 119 13.36 6.16 -13.24
N VAL A 120 12.59 7.22 -13.47
CA VAL A 120 11.27 7.12 -14.12
C VAL A 120 11.42 6.60 -15.55
N GLY A 121 12.45 7.02 -16.30
CA GLY A 121 12.76 6.45 -17.62
C GLY A 121 13.10 4.95 -17.59
N ILE A 122 13.69 4.44 -16.50
CA ILE A 122 13.93 3.00 -16.34
C ILE A 122 12.61 2.24 -16.17
N TYR A 123 11.67 2.70 -15.36
CA TYR A 123 10.42 1.96 -15.12
C TYR A 123 9.28 2.34 -16.07
N GLY A 124 9.47 3.37 -16.90
CA GLY A 124 8.55 3.81 -17.96
C GLY A 124 7.38 4.67 -17.49
N SER A 125 6.93 4.52 -16.24
CA SER A 125 5.85 5.31 -15.67
C SER A 125 6.18 5.83 -14.27
N GLN A 126 5.85 7.10 -14.04
CA GLN A 126 5.89 7.69 -12.69
C GLN A 126 4.80 7.12 -11.78
N GLU A 127 3.71 6.57 -12.34
CA GLU A 127 2.57 6.07 -11.56
C GLU A 127 2.94 4.88 -10.68
N LEU A 128 3.93 4.07 -11.07
CA LEU A 128 4.44 2.98 -10.24
C LEU A 128 5.06 3.49 -8.93
N PHE A 129 5.83 4.58 -9.00
CA PHE A 129 6.42 5.20 -7.81
C PHE A 129 5.36 5.84 -6.91
N VAL A 130 4.36 6.50 -7.51
CA VAL A 130 3.24 7.09 -6.76
C VAL A 130 2.42 6.00 -6.06
N ASN A 131 2.14 4.89 -6.74
CA ASN A 131 1.39 3.79 -6.16
C ASN A 131 2.16 3.11 -5.01
N GLU A 132 3.45 2.82 -5.20
CA GLU A 132 4.27 2.24 -4.15
C GLU A 132 4.38 3.20 -2.95
N TYR A 133 4.57 4.49 -3.20
CA TYR A 133 4.54 5.50 -2.13
C TYR A 133 3.19 5.55 -1.40
N ARG A 134 2.07 5.44 -2.13
CA ARG A 134 0.73 5.39 -1.54
C ARG A 134 0.56 4.19 -0.61
N VAL A 135 1.03 3.00 -1.01
CA VAL A 135 0.99 1.79 -0.16
C VAL A 135 1.87 1.97 1.07
N MET A 136 3.12 2.42 0.88
CA MET A 136 4.05 2.65 1.99
C MET A 136 3.55 3.73 2.96
N LEU A 137 2.92 4.80 2.45
CA LEU A 137 2.33 5.86 3.26
C LEU A 137 1.15 5.33 4.07
N ALA A 138 0.29 4.48 3.48
CA ALA A 138 -0.82 3.86 4.19
C ALA A 138 -0.33 3.07 5.42
N ASP A 139 0.69 2.21 5.22
CA ASP A 139 1.26 1.41 6.30
C ASP A 139 1.85 2.31 7.40
N ARG A 140 2.64 3.33 7.03
CA ARG A 140 3.22 4.27 7.99
C ARG A 140 2.18 5.06 8.78
N LEU A 141 1.12 5.51 8.12
CA LEU A 141 0.05 6.27 8.77
C LEU A 141 -0.77 5.39 9.72
N LEU A 142 -1.00 4.11 9.38
CA LEU A 142 -1.73 3.17 10.23
C LEU A 142 -0.91 2.68 11.42
N SER A 143 0.40 2.53 11.27
CA SER A 143 1.30 2.20 12.40
C SER A 143 1.55 3.39 13.33
N ASN A 144 1.14 4.60 12.96
CA ASN A 144 1.38 5.82 13.73
C ASN A 144 0.29 6.04 14.79
N LEU A 145 0.59 5.66 16.03
CA LEU A 145 -0.32 5.79 17.18
C LEU A 145 -0.46 7.26 17.67
N ASP A 146 0.50 8.13 17.36
CA ASP A 146 0.53 9.51 17.86
C ASP A 146 -0.19 10.52 16.95
N PHE A 147 -0.68 10.06 15.80
CA PHE A 147 -1.29 10.91 14.76
C PHE A 147 -0.40 12.09 14.36
N ASN A 148 0.93 11.92 14.38
CA ASN A 148 1.87 12.96 13.97
C ASN A 148 2.16 12.86 12.47
N THR A 149 1.64 13.80 11.70
CA THR A 149 1.71 13.84 10.23
C THR A 149 2.76 14.79 9.69
N ASP A 150 3.44 15.59 10.52
CA ASP A 150 4.31 16.69 10.09
C ASP A 150 5.42 16.23 9.11
N ARG A 151 6.03 15.07 9.41
CA ARG A 151 7.07 14.48 8.57
C ARG A 151 6.53 14.07 7.20
N GLU A 152 5.38 13.40 7.19
CA GLU A 152 4.76 12.92 5.94
C GLU A 152 4.25 14.09 5.10
N VAL A 153 3.74 15.15 5.72
CA VAL A 153 3.38 16.41 5.03
C VAL A 153 4.61 17.01 4.36
N HIS A 154 5.74 17.12 5.07
CA HIS A 154 6.98 17.65 4.49
C HIS A 154 7.45 16.82 3.28
N THR A 155 7.48 15.49 3.42
CA THR A 155 7.87 14.58 2.33
C THR A 155 6.91 14.68 1.14
N LEU A 156 5.59 14.79 1.39
CA LEU A 156 4.59 14.94 0.35
C LEU A 156 4.77 16.24 -0.45
N GLU A 157 5.04 17.37 0.21
CA GLU A 157 5.28 18.64 -0.48
C GLU A 157 6.52 18.58 -1.39
N LEU A 158 7.58 17.90 -0.96
CA LEU A 158 8.75 17.66 -1.81
C LEU A 158 8.41 16.78 -3.03
N LEU A 159 7.58 15.76 -2.83
CA LEU A 159 7.12 14.88 -3.90
C LEU A 159 6.19 15.60 -4.89
N LYS A 160 5.32 16.50 -4.42
CA LYS A 160 4.45 17.34 -5.26
C LYS A 160 5.25 18.23 -6.22
N LEU A 161 6.40 18.76 -5.77
CA LEU A 161 7.29 19.57 -6.62
C LEU A 161 7.85 18.76 -7.81
N ARG A 162 8.02 17.44 -7.66
CA ARG A 162 8.62 16.58 -8.68
C ARG A 162 7.59 15.85 -9.54
N PHE A 163 6.62 15.20 -8.92
CA PHE A 163 5.64 14.34 -9.60
C PHE A 163 4.33 15.05 -9.95
N GLY A 164 4.16 16.30 -9.51
CA GLY A 164 2.96 17.11 -9.73
C GLY A 164 1.90 16.93 -8.64
N GLU A 165 1.05 17.94 -8.51
CA GLU A 165 -0.03 17.98 -7.50
C GLU A 165 -1.16 16.97 -7.83
N SER A 166 -1.39 16.72 -9.12
CA SER A 166 -2.46 15.85 -9.61
C SER A 166 -2.24 14.38 -9.22
N SER A 167 -1.01 13.88 -9.32
CA SER A 167 -0.65 12.50 -9.00
C SER A 167 -0.61 12.23 -7.48
N MET A 168 -0.25 13.25 -6.68
CA MET A 168 -0.11 13.15 -5.23
C MET A 168 -1.39 13.41 -4.42
N ARG A 169 -2.50 13.76 -5.09
CA ARG A 169 -3.77 14.09 -4.44
C ARG A 169 -4.29 13.00 -3.50
N GLN A 170 -4.15 11.73 -3.87
CA GLN A 170 -4.62 10.61 -3.03
C GLN A 170 -3.85 10.55 -1.70
N CYS A 171 -2.52 10.65 -1.75
CA CYS A 171 -1.66 10.70 -0.57
C CYS A 171 -1.97 11.92 0.31
N GLU A 172 -2.28 13.08 -0.28
CA GLU A 172 -2.71 14.27 0.48
C GLU A 172 -4.01 14.03 1.25
N ILE A 173 -5.00 13.40 0.60
CA ILE A 173 -6.27 13.07 1.25
C ILE A 173 -6.04 12.07 2.38
N MET A 174 -5.16 11.08 2.22
CA MET A 174 -4.83 10.11 3.28
C MET A 174 -4.26 10.79 4.53
N ILE A 175 -3.35 11.74 4.37
CA ILE A 175 -2.80 12.51 5.50
C ILE A 175 -3.90 13.35 6.17
N LYS A 176 -4.72 14.03 5.36
CA LYS A 176 -5.83 14.83 5.86
C LYS A 176 -6.87 14.00 6.61
N ASP A 177 -7.17 12.78 6.15
CA ASP A 177 -8.06 11.86 6.84
C ASP A 177 -7.56 11.53 8.24
N LEU A 178 -6.24 11.40 8.42
CA LEU A 178 -5.64 11.14 9.74
C LEU A 178 -5.75 12.36 10.67
N ASP A 179 -5.51 13.57 10.15
CA ASP A 179 -5.70 14.82 10.90
C ASP A 179 -7.18 15.04 11.29
N ASP A 180 -8.11 14.77 10.36
CA ASP A 180 -9.54 14.83 10.61
C ASP A 180 -9.97 13.75 11.61
N SER A 181 -9.37 12.56 11.56
CA SER A 181 -9.58 11.48 12.54
C SER A 181 -9.24 11.94 13.94
N LYS A 182 -8.05 12.54 14.15
CA LYS A 182 -7.61 13.06 15.45
C LYS A 182 -8.64 14.03 16.06
N ARG A 183 -9.20 14.92 15.24
CA ARG A 183 -10.23 15.88 15.68
C ARG A 183 -11.55 15.19 16.04
N ILE A 184 -11.97 14.21 15.23
CA ILE A 184 -13.21 13.47 15.46
C ILE A 184 -13.11 12.62 16.73
N ILE A 185 -12.01 11.89 16.90
CA ILE A 185 -11.74 11.05 18.08
C ILE A 185 -11.76 11.91 19.34
N SER A 186 -11.04 13.03 19.36
CA SER A 186 -11.02 13.94 20.51
C SER A 186 -12.42 14.45 20.88
N ASN A 187 -13.25 14.76 19.87
CA ASN A 187 -14.63 15.16 20.11
C ASN A 187 -15.47 13.99 20.67
N ILE A 188 -15.40 12.80 20.07
CA ILE A 188 -16.15 11.62 20.54
C ILE A 188 -15.74 11.24 21.96
N ASN A 189 -14.44 11.14 22.24
CA ASN A 189 -13.92 10.83 23.56
C ASN A 189 -14.35 11.87 24.60
N SER A 190 -14.38 13.17 24.25
CA SER A 190 -14.92 14.21 25.13
C SER A 190 -16.42 14.02 25.42
N THR A 191 -17.22 13.60 24.43
CA THR A 191 -18.65 13.35 24.62
C THR A 191 -18.93 12.12 25.46
N ILE A 192 -18.11 11.07 25.32
CA ILE A 192 -18.21 9.84 26.12
C ILE A 192 -17.82 10.14 27.57
N ALA A 193 -16.66 10.79 27.79
CA ALA A 193 -16.21 11.18 29.12
C ALA A 193 -17.23 12.07 29.86
N ASN A 194 -17.86 13.02 29.16
CA ASN A 194 -18.90 13.87 29.74
C ASN A 194 -20.18 13.09 30.10
N ARG A 195 -20.50 12.01 29.37
CA ARG A 195 -21.66 11.16 29.65
C ARG A 195 -21.43 10.28 30.88
N ASP A 196 -20.24 9.72 31.00
CA ASP A 196 -19.84 8.86 32.12
C ASP A 196 -19.71 9.70 33.41
N GLY A 197 -19.17 10.93 33.30
CA GLY A 197 -19.15 11.90 34.40
C GLY A 197 -20.52 12.37 34.86
N ALA A 198 -21.53 12.42 33.97
CA ALA A 198 -22.90 12.76 34.33
C ALA A 198 -23.65 11.61 35.03
N GLN A 199 -23.24 10.35 34.83
CA GLN A 199 -23.82 9.18 35.52
C GLN A 199 -23.22 8.94 36.91
N GLN A 200 -21.98 9.40 37.18
CA GLN A 200 -21.33 9.24 38.49
C GLN A 200 -21.69 10.32 39.54
N GLN A 201 -22.46 11.36 39.19
CA GLN A 201 -22.86 12.40 40.15
C GLN A 201 -23.87 11.97 41.24
N ASN A 202 -24.30 10.71 41.26
CA ASN A 202 -25.23 10.18 42.27
C ASN A 202 -24.60 9.25 43.34
N HIS A 203 -23.29 9.04 43.36
CA HIS A 203 -22.64 8.31 44.46
C HIS A 203 -21.42 9.07 44.99
N THR A 204 -21.51 9.48 46.25
CA THR A 204 -20.49 10.20 47.01
C THR A 204 -19.26 9.34 47.30
N ASP A 205 -18.15 10.06 47.50
CA ASP A 205 -16.90 9.68 48.17
C ASP A 205 -15.74 9.13 47.32
N GLN A 206 -14.89 10.09 46.94
CA GLN A 206 -13.42 10.05 47.02
C GLN A 206 -12.72 8.77 46.57
N VAL A 207 -12.57 8.62 45.25
CA VAL A 207 -11.35 8.06 44.65
C VAL A 207 -10.94 9.04 43.54
N LYS A 208 -9.66 9.43 43.53
CA LYS A 208 -9.07 10.24 42.46
C LYS A 208 -9.37 9.57 41.10
N PRO A 209 -9.81 10.30 40.06
CA PRO A 209 -9.92 9.73 38.73
C PRO A 209 -8.50 9.67 38.16
N ASP A 210 -7.76 8.62 38.51
CA ASP A 210 -6.57 8.26 37.74
C ASP A 210 -7.08 7.87 36.36
N SER A 211 -6.83 8.75 35.38
CA SER A 211 -7.00 8.54 33.94
C SER A 211 -8.40 8.07 33.52
N SER A 212 -9.23 8.99 33.04
CA SER A 212 -10.36 8.64 32.17
C SER A 212 -9.80 7.96 30.91
N ALA A 213 -9.57 6.65 30.98
CA ALA A 213 -8.92 5.88 29.94
C ALA A 213 -9.80 5.95 28.70
N THR A 214 -9.26 6.54 27.63
CA THR A 214 -9.86 6.48 26.31
C THR A 214 -9.87 5.02 25.89
N VAL A 215 -11.01 4.35 26.09
CA VAL A 215 -11.12 2.90 25.86
C VAL A 215 -10.95 2.54 24.37
N VAL A 216 -11.28 3.48 23.47
CA VAL A 216 -11.20 3.27 22.02
C VAL A 216 -10.67 4.51 21.34
N ASP A 217 -9.53 4.36 20.68
CA ASP A 217 -9.04 5.28 19.66
C ASP A 217 -9.11 4.61 18.28
N ALA A 218 -9.54 5.36 17.27
CA ALA A 218 -9.83 4.80 15.95
C ALA A 218 -9.37 5.73 14.82
N ALA A 219 -8.49 5.24 13.94
CA ALA A 219 -8.16 5.92 12.70
C ALA A 219 -9.33 5.81 11.70
N ILE A 220 -9.93 6.93 11.31
CA ILE A 220 -11.09 7.00 10.43
C ILE A 220 -10.63 7.39 9.03
N VAL A 221 -10.52 6.39 8.16
CA VAL A 221 -9.94 6.55 6.81
C VAL A 221 -11.00 6.50 5.72
N SER A 222 -10.75 7.17 4.60
CA SER A 222 -11.64 7.12 3.44
C SER A 222 -11.37 5.88 2.57
N HIS A 223 -12.42 5.15 2.17
CA HIS A 223 -12.24 3.89 1.42
C HIS A 223 -11.73 4.07 -0.02
N ILE A 224 -11.92 5.24 -0.64
CA ILE A 224 -11.64 5.47 -2.07
C ILE A 224 -10.18 5.88 -2.29
N PHE A 225 -9.61 6.62 -1.34
CA PHE A 225 -8.29 7.24 -1.50
C PHE A 225 -7.17 6.41 -0.88
N TRP A 226 -7.53 5.43 -0.05
CA TRP A 226 -6.59 4.50 0.57
C TRP A 226 -6.38 3.27 -0.31
N PRO A 227 -5.23 2.59 -0.21
CA PRO A 227 -5.03 1.29 -0.81
C PRO A 227 -6.07 0.26 -0.36
N ALA A 228 -6.18 -0.86 -1.07
CA ALA A 228 -7.09 -1.93 -0.70
C ALA A 228 -6.67 -2.51 0.67
N LEU A 229 -7.38 -2.13 1.72
CA LEU A 229 -7.16 -2.62 3.08
C LEU A 229 -7.88 -3.95 3.26
N LEU A 230 -7.22 -4.91 3.91
CA LEU A 230 -7.77 -6.24 4.16
C LEU A 230 -9.01 -6.14 5.05
N GLN A 231 -10.16 -6.53 4.49
CA GLN A 231 -11.38 -6.76 5.25
C GLN A 231 -11.42 -8.22 5.67
N ASP A 232 -11.73 -8.45 6.94
CA ASP A 232 -11.92 -9.79 7.49
C ASP A 232 -13.20 -9.83 8.33
N ASP A 233 -13.89 -10.97 8.30
CA ASP A 233 -15.14 -11.20 9.01
C ASP A 233 -14.89 -11.66 10.46
N LEU A 234 -13.92 -11.01 11.11
CA LEU A 234 -13.57 -11.28 12.51
C LEU A 234 -14.70 -10.83 13.43
N LYS A 235 -15.26 -11.78 14.18
CA LYS A 235 -16.14 -11.48 15.31
C LYS A 235 -15.30 -11.15 16.53
N VAL A 236 -15.32 -9.88 16.93
CA VAL A 236 -14.64 -9.40 18.13
C VAL A 236 -15.44 -9.80 19.38
N HIS A 237 -14.74 -10.00 20.49
CA HIS A 237 -15.33 -10.32 21.79
C HIS A 237 -16.46 -9.34 22.18
N PRO A 238 -17.57 -9.78 22.81
CA PRO A 238 -18.71 -8.92 23.14
C PRO A 238 -18.35 -7.65 23.93
N LYS A 239 -17.41 -7.76 24.87
CA LYS A 239 -16.94 -6.61 25.66
C LYS A 239 -16.33 -5.52 24.77
N MET A 240 -15.46 -5.88 23.85
CA MET A 240 -14.84 -4.92 22.93
C MET A 240 -15.87 -4.42 21.92
N GLN A 241 -16.75 -5.29 21.43
CA GLN A 241 -17.81 -4.92 20.49
C GLN A 241 -18.74 -3.85 21.07
N GLU A 242 -19.06 -3.89 22.36
CA GLU A 242 -19.88 -2.86 23.01
C GLU A 242 -19.23 -1.47 22.94
N HIS A 243 -17.92 -1.38 23.22
CA HIS A 243 -17.17 -0.14 23.14
C HIS A 243 -17.07 0.38 21.69
N LEU A 244 -16.84 -0.52 20.72
CA LEU A 244 -16.83 -0.18 19.28
C LEU A 244 -18.22 0.30 18.81
N ASP A 245 -19.29 -0.32 19.29
CA ASP A 245 -20.67 0.07 18.97
C ASP A 245 -21.04 1.42 19.59
N GLN A 246 -20.58 1.70 20.82
CA GLN A 246 -20.74 3.00 21.45
C GLN A 246 -20.05 4.10 20.64
N PHE A 247 -18.81 3.87 20.20
CA PHE A 247 -18.08 4.79 19.34
C PHE A 247 -18.82 5.02 18.01
N SER A 248 -19.29 3.94 17.37
CA SER A 248 -20.06 3.99 16.11
C SER A 248 -21.38 4.77 16.23
N LYS A 249 -22.09 4.64 17.36
CA LYS A 249 -23.30 5.43 17.66
C LYS A 249 -23.01 6.91 17.78
N GLU A 250 -21.97 7.31 18.51
CA GLU A 250 -21.60 8.72 18.64
C GLU A 250 -21.09 9.31 17.32
N TYR A 251 -20.30 8.55 16.56
CA TYR A 251 -19.88 8.96 15.22
C TYR A 251 -21.08 9.20 14.28
N SER A 252 -22.07 8.29 14.31
CA SER A 252 -23.29 8.41 13.49
C SER A 252 -24.12 9.65 13.85
N LYS A 253 -24.05 10.13 15.10
CA LYS A 253 -24.69 11.41 15.49
C LYS A 253 -23.92 12.59 14.93
N LEU A 254 -22.59 12.53 14.97
CA LEU A 254 -21.71 13.61 14.53
C LEU A 254 -21.67 13.79 13.00
N LYS A 255 -21.67 12.69 12.23
CA LYS A 255 -21.46 12.67 10.77
C LYS A 255 -22.56 11.92 10.00
N LYS A 256 -23.80 12.39 10.04
CA LYS A 256 -24.90 11.84 9.23
C LYS A 256 -24.72 12.14 7.73
N PRO A 257 -25.03 11.21 6.81
CA PRO A 257 -25.58 9.85 6.97
C PRO A 257 -24.52 8.72 6.96
N ARG A 258 -23.28 9.00 7.36
CA ARG A 258 -22.17 8.04 7.24
C ARG A 258 -22.25 6.96 8.31
N LYS A 259 -21.75 5.76 7.98
CA LYS A 259 -21.59 4.61 8.90
C LYS A 259 -20.13 4.18 8.92
N LEU A 260 -19.67 3.71 10.07
CA LEU A 260 -18.32 3.15 10.22
C LEU A 260 -18.32 1.66 9.86
N ILE A 261 -17.25 1.22 9.22
CA ILE A 261 -16.93 -0.18 8.97
C ILE A 261 -15.57 -0.40 9.62
N TRP A 262 -15.48 -1.36 10.55
CA TRP A 262 -14.28 -1.62 11.32
C TRP A 262 -13.33 -2.56 10.56
N LEU A 263 -12.04 -2.22 10.54
CA LEU A 263 -10.97 -3.03 9.95
C LEU A 263 -10.13 -3.64 11.07
N ASN A 264 -10.66 -4.68 11.71
CA ASN A 264 -10.12 -5.21 12.97
C ASN A 264 -8.71 -5.81 12.86
N GLN A 265 -8.27 -6.24 11.67
CA GLN A 265 -6.93 -6.82 11.48
C GLN A 265 -5.81 -5.77 11.63
N LEU A 266 -6.11 -4.51 11.31
CA LEU A 266 -5.16 -3.40 11.26
C LEU A 266 -5.01 -2.67 12.60
N GLY A 267 -5.82 -3.03 13.60
CA GLY A 267 -5.78 -2.40 14.89
C GLY A 267 -4.61 -2.86 15.75
N THR A 268 -4.37 -2.12 16.82
CA THR A 268 -3.48 -2.48 17.92
C THR A 268 -4.27 -2.34 19.22
N VAL A 269 -4.13 -3.31 20.12
CA VAL A 269 -4.79 -3.32 21.42
C VAL A 269 -3.75 -3.47 22.50
N GLU A 270 -3.82 -2.60 23.49
CA GLU A 270 -3.08 -2.74 24.73
C GLU A 270 -3.99 -3.48 25.72
N VAL A 271 -3.55 -4.66 26.16
CA VAL A 271 -4.31 -5.53 27.07
C VAL A 271 -3.52 -5.66 28.36
N GLU A 272 -4.15 -5.31 29.48
CA GLU A 272 -3.62 -5.57 30.81
C GLU A 272 -4.24 -6.87 31.33
N LEU A 273 -3.38 -7.86 31.61
CA LEU A 273 -3.80 -9.16 32.15
C LEU A 273 -3.42 -9.25 33.62
N GLU A 274 -4.45 -9.31 34.47
CA GLU A 274 -4.33 -9.64 35.90
C GLU A 274 -4.67 -11.12 36.08
N MET A 275 -3.67 -11.94 36.42
CA MET A 275 -3.86 -13.39 36.59
C MET A 275 -3.98 -13.83 38.06
N ASP A 276 -3.94 -12.90 39.03
CA ASP A 276 -3.92 -13.21 40.47
C ASP A 276 -4.96 -12.39 41.27
N GLU A 277 -5.73 -13.05 42.14
CA GLU A 277 -6.47 -12.40 43.26
C GLU A 277 -5.53 -11.81 44.34
N SER A 278 -4.21 -11.98 44.20
CA SER A 278 -3.22 -11.64 45.22
C SER A 278 -2.21 -10.59 44.74
N GLY A 279 -2.69 -9.44 44.26
CA GLY A 279 -1.92 -8.18 44.20
C GLY A 279 -0.63 -8.20 43.37
N ALA A 280 -0.49 -9.12 42.41
CA ALA A 280 0.59 -9.07 41.44
C ALA A 280 0.35 -7.93 40.45
N THR A 281 1.42 -7.24 40.03
CA THR A 281 1.33 -6.14 39.07
C THR A 281 0.71 -6.63 37.75
N PRO A 282 -0.30 -5.92 37.19
CA PRO A 282 -0.86 -6.25 35.88
C PRO A 282 0.27 -6.29 34.84
N LYS A 283 0.24 -7.30 33.96
CA LYS A 283 1.15 -7.36 32.82
C LYS A 283 0.46 -6.76 31.61
N THR A 284 1.03 -5.68 31.08
CA THR A 284 0.55 -5.00 29.89
C THR A 284 1.17 -5.63 28.63
N PHE A 285 0.34 -5.97 27.66
CA PHE A 285 0.73 -6.55 26.38
C PHE A 285 0.15 -5.72 25.23
N THR A 286 1.00 -5.29 24.29
CA THR A 286 0.56 -4.68 23.03
C THR A 286 0.43 -5.79 21.98
N CYS A 287 -0.80 -6.04 21.51
CA CYS A 287 -1.06 -7.12 20.55
C CYS A 287 -2.15 -6.74 19.53
N SER A 288 -2.25 -7.49 18.43
CA SER A 288 -3.33 -7.33 17.44
C SER A 288 -4.71 -7.67 18.05
N PRO A 289 -5.82 -7.05 17.57
CA PRO A 289 -7.18 -7.33 18.01
C PRO A 289 -7.61 -8.80 17.98
N ILE A 290 -7.03 -9.62 17.09
CA ILE A 290 -7.26 -11.07 17.11
C ILE A 290 -6.74 -11.68 18.42
N HIS A 291 -5.49 -11.35 18.80
CA HIS A 291 -4.88 -11.89 20.01
C HIS A 291 -5.66 -11.44 21.25
N ALA A 292 -6.07 -10.17 21.29
CA ALA A 292 -6.92 -9.61 22.36
C ALA A 292 -8.28 -10.34 22.45
N THR A 293 -8.95 -10.53 21.31
CA THR A 293 -10.24 -11.25 21.25
C THR A 293 -10.10 -12.68 21.75
N LEU A 294 -9.06 -13.39 21.30
CA LEU A 294 -8.80 -14.76 21.71
C LEU A 294 -8.59 -14.85 23.23
N ILE A 295 -7.76 -13.97 23.81
CA ILE A 295 -7.51 -14.02 25.26
C ILE A 295 -8.75 -13.62 26.08
N SER A 296 -9.57 -12.68 25.60
CA SER A 296 -10.81 -12.30 26.28
C SER A 296 -11.80 -13.45 26.41
N HIS A 297 -11.89 -14.36 25.43
CA HIS A 297 -12.75 -15.54 25.57
C HIS A 297 -12.31 -16.49 26.69
N PHE A 298 -11.01 -16.49 27.06
CA PHE A 298 -10.53 -17.29 28.19
C PHE A 298 -10.96 -16.72 29.55
N GLU A 299 -11.41 -15.46 29.60
CA GLU A 299 -12.04 -14.89 30.79
C GLU A 299 -13.43 -15.50 31.04
N ASP A 300 -14.20 -15.77 29.97
CA ASP A 300 -15.53 -16.37 30.07
C ASP A 300 -15.46 -17.88 30.42
N LYS A 301 -14.47 -18.59 29.85
CA LYS A 301 -14.22 -20.01 30.11
C LYS A 301 -12.72 -20.29 30.16
N SER A 302 -12.28 -21.02 31.18
CA SER A 302 -10.87 -21.34 31.39
C SER A 302 -10.26 -22.33 30.39
N MET A 303 -11.10 -23.08 29.65
CA MET A 303 -10.69 -24.11 28.70
C MET A 303 -11.44 -23.95 27.39
N TRP A 304 -10.70 -23.94 26.28
CA TRP A 304 -11.25 -23.85 24.93
C TRP A 304 -10.55 -24.80 23.97
N THR A 305 -11.30 -25.36 23.01
CA THR A 305 -10.73 -26.09 21.88
C THR A 305 -10.49 -25.14 20.70
N ALA A 306 -9.54 -25.49 19.82
CA ALA A 306 -9.30 -24.71 18.60
C ALA A 306 -10.53 -24.60 17.69
N ALA A 307 -11.36 -25.66 17.65
CA ALA A 307 -12.58 -25.70 16.84
C ALA A 307 -13.67 -24.78 17.42
N ASP A 308 -13.81 -24.74 18.76
CA ASP A 308 -14.78 -23.86 19.42
C ASP A 308 -14.41 -22.38 19.24
N LEU A 309 -13.11 -22.05 19.39
CA LEU A 309 -12.62 -20.68 19.15
C LEU A 309 -12.78 -20.27 17.68
N SER A 310 -12.59 -21.19 16.74
CA SER A 310 -12.81 -20.96 15.31
C SER A 310 -14.28 -20.61 15.03
N ASN A 311 -15.22 -21.33 15.64
CA ASN A 311 -16.66 -21.05 15.50
C ASN A 311 -17.06 -19.71 16.11
N GLU A 312 -16.49 -19.37 17.28
CA GLU A 312 -16.84 -18.15 18.01
C GLU A 312 -16.29 -16.89 17.31
N THR A 313 -15.04 -16.96 16.85
CA THR A 313 -14.33 -15.83 16.21
C THR A 313 -14.58 -15.73 14.69
N ASN A 314 -15.20 -16.75 14.08
CA ASN A 314 -15.38 -16.89 12.63
C ASN A 314 -14.05 -16.91 11.83
N LEU A 315 -12.97 -17.34 12.47
CA LEU A 315 -11.64 -17.46 11.85
C LEU A 315 -11.34 -18.92 11.49
N PRO A 316 -10.55 -19.18 10.42
CA PRO A 316 -10.09 -20.53 10.10
C PRO A 316 -9.27 -21.14 11.25
N GLU A 317 -9.51 -22.41 11.58
CA GLU A 317 -8.82 -23.13 12.66
C GLU A 317 -7.29 -23.06 12.57
N LYS A 318 -6.74 -23.10 11.34
CA LYS A 318 -5.29 -22.95 11.09
C LYS A 318 -4.76 -21.59 11.55
N LEU A 319 -5.51 -20.51 11.30
CA LEU A 319 -5.14 -19.15 11.69
C LEU A 319 -5.22 -18.99 13.21
N VAL A 320 -6.28 -19.53 13.83
CA VAL A 320 -6.44 -19.53 15.29
C VAL A 320 -5.27 -20.23 15.97
N LYS A 321 -4.90 -21.43 15.49
CA LYS A 321 -3.73 -22.16 16.01
C LYS A 321 -2.44 -21.34 15.88
N LYS A 322 -2.19 -20.73 14.71
CA LYS A 322 -1.02 -19.87 14.48
C LYS A 322 -0.98 -18.68 15.45
N LYS A 323 -2.12 -18.02 15.68
CA LYS A 323 -2.21 -16.84 16.56
C LYS A 323 -2.15 -17.19 18.05
N LEU A 324 -2.62 -18.37 18.46
CA LEU A 324 -2.53 -18.83 19.86
C LEU A 324 -1.09 -19.15 20.29
N ILE A 325 -0.18 -19.46 19.35
CA ILE A 325 1.24 -19.68 19.64
C ILE A 325 1.85 -18.47 20.37
N TYR A 326 1.46 -17.25 20.02
CA TYR A 326 1.91 -16.03 20.70
C TYR A 326 1.64 -16.07 22.21
N TRP A 327 0.41 -16.45 22.61
CA TRP A 327 0.03 -16.56 24.01
C TRP A 327 0.66 -17.75 24.73
N VAL A 328 0.96 -18.82 24.00
CA VAL A 328 1.72 -19.97 24.52
C VAL A 328 3.18 -19.58 24.77
N HIS A 329 3.83 -18.85 23.85
CA HIS A 329 5.18 -18.33 24.03
C HIS A 329 5.27 -17.37 25.22
N ASN A 330 4.25 -16.52 25.42
CA ASN A 330 4.15 -15.63 26.57
C ASN A 330 3.80 -16.36 27.89
N ARG A 331 3.68 -17.70 27.87
CA ARG A 331 3.35 -18.57 29.01
C ARG A 331 2.02 -18.23 29.70
N ILE A 332 1.09 -17.65 28.95
CA ILE A 332 -0.27 -17.36 29.43
C ILE A 332 -1.18 -18.56 29.21
N LEU A 333 -1.03 -19.22 28.05
CA LEU A 333 -1.78 -20.41 27.69
C LEU A 333 -0.87 -21.66 27.66
N ARG A 334 -1.42 -22.80 28.09
CA ARG A 334 -0.83 -24.12 27.86
C ARG A 334 -1.63 -24.84 26.79
N CYS A 335 -0.94 -25.42 25.82
CA CYS A 335 -1.55 -26.34 24.87
C CYS A 335 -1.47 -27.77 25.41
N SER A 336 -2.58 -28.49 25.38
CA SER A 336 -2.63 -29.93 25.66
C SER A 336 -3.35 -30.62 24.52
N ASN A 337 -2.77 -31.68 24.00
CA ASN A 337 -3.39 -32.49 22.96
C ASN A 337 -4.23 -33.58 23.64
N PHE A 338 -5.55 -33.45 23.58
CA PHE A 338 -6.50 -34.45 24.08
C PHE A 338 -7.32 -34.98 22.91
N GLU A 339 -7.29 -36.30 22.69
CA GLU A 339 -8.15 -37.00 21.71
C GLU A 339 -8.21 -36.35 20.29
N ASN A 340 -7.05 -36.02 19.71
CA ASN A 340 -6.91 -35.30 18.42
C ASN A 340 -7.43 -33.85 18.37
N ALA A 341 -7.86 -33.28 19.50
CA ALA A 341 -8.18 -31.87 19.64
C ALA A 341 -7.08 -31.14 20.43
N VAL A 342 -6.67 -29.98 19.92
CA VAL A 342 -5.77 -29.08 20.66
C VAL A 342 -6.62 -28.27 21.61
N VAL A 343 -6.44 -28.50 22.91
CA VAL A 343 -7.10 -27.78 24.00
C VAL A 343 -6.13 -26.75 24.55
N TYR A 344 -6.64 -25.56 24.81
CA TYR A 344 -5.90 -24.47 25.43
C TYR A 344 -6.48 -24.20 26.81
N GLU A 345 -5.61 -24.10 27.82
CA GLU A 345 -5.96 -23.80 29.19
C GLU A 345 -5.12 -22.63 29.70
N LEU A 346 -5.72 -21.75 30.52
CA LEU A 346 -4.99 -20.72 31.25
C LEU A 346 -4.04 -21.36 32.26
N VAL A 347 -2.78 -20.91 32.31
CA VAL A 347 -1.81 -21.45 33.28
C VAL A 347 -1.97 -20.74 34.63
N PRO A 348 -2.47 -21.41 35.70
CA PRO A 348 -2.35 -20.87 37.04
C PRO A 348 -0.88 -20.91 37.49
N LEU A 349 -0.35 -19.77 37.95
CA LEU A 349 1.04 -19.61 38.42
C LEU A 349 1.42 -20.46 39.64
N LYS A 350 0.49 -21.24 40.22
CA LYS A 350 0.73 -22.12 41.37
C LYS A 350 1.07 -23.54 40.90
N GLY A 351 2.36 -23.77 40.65
CA GLY A 351 2.93 -25.12 40.72
C GLY A 351 3.64 -25.61 39.46
N SER A 352 4.67 -24.90 38.97
CA SER A 352 5.63 -25.51 38.05
C SER A 352 7.03 -25.20 38.54
N SER A 353 7.55 -26.12 39.34
CA SER A 353 8.98 -26.28 39.59
C SER A 353 9.73 -26.26 38.26
N GLU A 354 10.87 -25.56 38.24
CA GLU A 354 11.81 -25.39 37.12
C GLU A 354 12.34 -26.69 36.48
N SER A 355 11.91 -27.87 36.94
CA SER A 355 12.49 -29.17 36.56
C SER A 355 11.65 -30.04 35.63
N GLU A 356 10.36 -29.76 35.40
CA GLU A 356 9.51 -30.61 34.52
C GLU A 356 9.37 -30.09 33.08
N VAL A 357 9.84 -28.87 32.79
CA VAL A 357 9.59 -28.19 31.49
C VAL A 357 10.69 -28.47 30.45
N ARG A 358 11.72 -29.27 30.79
CA ARG A 358 12.85 -29.50 29.89
C ARG A 358 12.58 -30.59 28.84
N ASP A 359 11.64 -31.50 29.08
CA ASP A 359 11.35 -32.63 28.18
C ASP A 359 10.29 -32.32 27.09
N GLU A 360 9.46 -31.29 27.25
CA GLU A 360 8.43 -30.97 26.23
C GLU A 360 8.88 -29.89 25.23
N MET A 361 9.90 -29.09 25.56
CA MET A 361 10.41 -28.03 24.69
C MET A 361 11.08 -28.59 23.40
N GLU A 362 11.55 -29.84 23.41
CA GLU A 362 12.12 -30.48 22.21
C GLU A 362 11.06 -30.94 21.20
N SER A 363 9.78 -30.98 21.56
CA SER A 363 8.71 -31.45 20.66
C SER A 363 8.03 -30.33 19.85
N THR A 364 8.24 -29.07 20.23
CA THR A 364 7.67 -27.88 19.58
C THR A 364 8.64 -27.14 18.66
N ASP A 365 9.89 -27.60 18.54
CA ASP A 365 10.96 -26.98 17.75
C ASP A 365 10.75 -27.10 16.21
N HIS A 366 9.60 -27.62 15.77
CA HIS A 366 9.25 -27.82 14.36
C HIS A 366 8.20 -26.85 13.78
N ILE A 367 7.84 -25.79 14.49
CA ILE A 367 7.00 -24.71 13.94
C ILE A 367 7.76 -23.39 14.01
N MET A 368 8.91 -23.32 13.34
CA MET A 368 9.40 -22.05 12.79
C MET A 368 8.47 -21.66 11.65
N VAL A 369 7.56 -20.73 11.89
CA VAL A 369 6.83 -20.04 10.83
C VAL A 369 7.12 -18.56 11.01
N ASP A 370 7.87 -18.02 10.06
CA ASP A 370 8.26 -16.62 9.93
C ASP A 370 7.16 -15.66 10.42
N GLU A 371 7.46 -14.93 11.50
CA GLU A 371 6.70 -13.74 11.91
C GLU A 371 6.89 -12.58 10.92
N GLU A 372 7.87 -12.67 10.01
CA GLU A 372 8.16 -11.63 9.01
C GLU A 372 7.25 -11.71 7.76
N GLU A 373 6.45 -12.77 7.57
CA GLU A 373 5.60 -12.90 6.38
C GLU A 373 4.37 -11.98 6.37
N SER A 374 3.93 -11.44 7.52
CA SER A 374 2.66 -10.67 7.55
C SER A 374 2.74 -9.31 6.85
N GLU A 375 3.89 -8.63 6.89
CA GLU A 375 4.04 -7.31 6.28
C GLU A 375 4.12 -7.39 4.75
N ASP A 376 4.87 -8.38 4.23
CA ASP A 376 5.01 -8.61 2.80
C ASP A 376 3.76 -9.21 2.15
N GLN A 377 3.00 -10.04 2.89
CA GLN A 377 1.72 -10.55 2.37
C GLN A 377 0.73 -9.41 2.14
N GLN A 378 0.76 -8.38 2.98
CA GLN A 378 -0.23 -7.31 2.95
C GLN A 378 -0.02 -6.36 1.76
N ALA A 379 1.23 -5.94 1.49
CA ALA A 379 1.55 -5.15 0.31
C ALA A 379 1.24 -5.95 -0.99
N LYS A 380 1.56 -7.24 -1.01
CA LYS A 380 1.27 -8.12 -2.16
C LYS A 380 -0.24 -8.33 -2.36
N VAL A 381 -1.01 -8.49 -1.28
CA VAL A 381 -2.46 -8.67 -1.37
C VAL A 381 -3.17 -7.36 -1.71
N ALA A 382 -2.75 -6.21 -1.17
CA ALA A 382 -3.30 -4.91 -1.52
C ALA A 382 -3.05 -4.57 -3.00
N ALA A 383 -1.83 -4.79 -3.48
CA ALA A 383 -1.50 -4.61 -4.90
C ALA A 383 -2.27 -5.59 -5.80
N SER A 384 -2.39 -6.86 -5.39
CA SER A 384 -3.18 -7.86 -6.12
C SER A 384 -4.68 -7.55 -6.12
N ALA A 385 -5.22 -7.00 -5.03
CA ALA A 385 -6.64 -6.65 -4.91
C ALA A 385 -6.96 -5.44 -5.79
N GLN A 386 -6.11 -4.42 -5.80
CA GLN A 386 -6.24 -3.27 -6.69
C GLN A 386 -6.19 -3.67 -8.16
N LEU A 387 -5.20 -4.49 -8.53
CA LEU A 387 -5.12 -5.05 -9.89
C LEU A 387 -6.37 -5.84 -10.25
N ALA A 388 -6.98 -6.56 -9.30
CA ALA A 388 -8.21 -7.30 -9.53
C ALA A 388 -9.43 -6.38 -9.71
N GLU A 389 -9.52 -5.29 -8.96
CA GLU A 389 -10.58 -4.28 -9.12
C GLU A 389 -10.46 -3.53 -10.45
N GLU A 390 -9.25 -3.08 -10.79
CA GLU A 390 -8.97 -2.49 -12.11
C GLU A 390 -9.31 -3.46 -13.24
N MET A 391 -8.93 -4.73 -13.10
CA MET A 391 -9.28 -5.79 -14.06
C MET A 391 -10.79 -5.96 -14.21
N LYS A 392 -11.57 -5.86 -13.12
CA LYS A 392 -13.05 -5.90 -13.18
C LYS A 392 -13.64 -4.68 -13.89
N VAL A 393 -13.06 -3.49 -13.68
CA VAL A 393 -13.48 -2.28 -14.40
C VAL A 393 -13.22 -2.47 -15.89
N TYR A 394 -12.02 -2.86 -16.30
CA TYR A 394 -11.72 -3.13 -17.71
C TYR A 394 -12.62 -4.21 -18.29
N GLU A 395 -12.88 -5.29 -17.55
CA GLU A 395 -13.83 -6.33 -17.94
C GLU A 395 -15.22 -5.73 -18.21
N SER A 396 -15.75 -4.90 -17.31
CA SER A 396 -17.09 -4.29 -17.49
C SER A 396 -17.17 -3.42 -18.75
N TYR A 397 -16.11 -2.67 -19.07
CA TYR A 397 -16.02 -1.89 -20.30
C TYR A 397 -15.90 -2.77 -21.55
N VAL A 398 -15.06 -3.82 -21.51
CA VAL A 398 -14.91 -4.78 -22.62
C VAL A 398 -16.23 -5.49 -22.91
N VAL A 399 -16.92 -5.98 -21.89
CA VAL A 399 -18.25 -6.60 -22.02
C VAL A 399 -19.27 -5.59 -22.57
N GLY A 400 -19.28 -4.36 -22.06
CA GLY A 400 -20.15 -3.30 -22.57
C GLY A 400 -19.90 -2.97 -24.05
N MET A 401 -18.62 -2.89 -24.47
CA MET A 401 -18.23 -2.65 -25.86
C MET A 401 -18.64 -3.81 -26.78
N LEU A 402 -18.35 -5.05 -26.38
CA LEU A 402 -18.67 -6.24 -27.19
C LEU A 402 -20.17 -6.51 -27.24
N SER A 403 -20.94 -6.12 -26.22
CA SER A 403 -22.40 -6.22 -26.24
C SER A 403 -23.03 -5.27 -27.26
N ASN A 404 -22.49 -4.05 -27.36
CA ASN A 404 -23.01 -3.01 -28.26
C ASN A 404 -22.47 -3.12 -29.70
N LEU A 405 -21.20 -3.50 -29.87
CA LEU A 405 -20.49 -3.49 -31.16
C LEU A 405 -20.28 -4.90 -31.75
N GLY A 406 -20.59 -5.95 -30.98
CA GLY A 406 -20.48 -7.33 -31.42
C GLY A 406 -19.06 -7.88 -31.31
N GLN A 407 -18.33 -7.92 -32.43
CA GLN A 407 -17.00 -8.52 -32.53
C GLN A 407 -15.93 -7.47 -32.85
N LEU A 408 -14.86 -7.43 -32.06
CA LEU A 408 -13.81 -6.41 -32.16
C LEU A 408 -12.40 -7.03 -32.11
N PRO A 409 -11.42 -6.47 -32.88
CA PRO A 409 -10.02 -6.87 -32.78
C PRO A 409 -9.34 -6.25 -31.55
N LEU A 410 -8.24 -6.87 -31.11
CA LEU A 410 -7.44 -6.43 -29.95
C LEU A 410 -7.11 -4.93 -29.98
N GLU A 411 -6.59 -4.44 -31.10
CA GLU A 411 -6.18 -3.04 -31.25
C GLU A 411 -7.33 -2.05 -31.07
N ARG A 412 -8.53 -2.42 -31.56
CA ARG A 412 -9.71 -1.55 -31.44
C ARG A 412 -10.22 -1.53 -30.01
N ILE A 413 -10.16 -2.66 -29.29
CA ILE A 413 -10.48 -2.73 -27.86
C ILE A 413 -9.47 -1.88 -27.08
N HIS A 414 -8.17 -1.98 -27.37
CA HIS A 414 -7.11 -1.19 -26.75
C HIS A 414 -7.34 0.32 -26.95
N ASN A 415 -7.57 0.77 -28.19
CA ASN A 415 -7.80 2.18 -28.49
C ASN A 415 -9.09 2.71 -27.86
N MET A 416 -10.15 1.91 -27.81
CA MET A 416 -11.40 2.31 -27.13
C MET A 416 -11.25 2.36 -25.61
N LEU A 417 -10.55 1.40 -24.99
CA LEU A 417 -10.22 1.50 -23.57
C LEU A 417 -9.40 2.76 -23.30
N LYS A 418 -8.38 3.05 -24.12
CA LYS A 418 -7.57 4.27 -24.01
C LYS A 418 -8.39 5.57 -24.20
N MET A 419 -9.47 5.57 -24.98
CA MET A 419 -10.32 6.77 -25.13
C MET A 419 -11.39 6.91 -24.05
N PHE A 420 -12.04 5.82 -23.66
CA PHE A 420 -13.22 5.86 -22.78
C PHE A 420 -12.88 5.66 -21.30
N VAL A 421 -11.79 4.95 -20.98
CA VAL A 421 -11.37 4.68 -19.60
C VAL A 421 -10.51 5.82 -19.04
N SER A 422 -9.85 6.60 -19.90
CA SER A 422 -9.10 7.81 -19.50
C SER A 422 -9.94 8.93 -18.89
N GLY A 423 -11.28 8.86 -19.00
CA GLY A 423 -12.20 9.79 -18.33
C GLY A 423 -12.70 9.31 -16.96
N SER A 424 -12.28 8.12 -16.51
CA SER A 424 -12.67 7.52 -15.23
C SER A 424 -11.51 7.51 -14.23
N ASP A 425 -11.80 7.26 -12.95
CA ASP A 425 -10.82 7.28 -11.84
C ASP A 425 -9.69 6.25 -12.01
N HIS A 426 -9.89 5.25 -12.88
CA HIS A 426 -8.88 4.28 -13.30
C HIS A 426 -8.38 4.64 -14.69
N LYS A 427 -7.22 5.28 -14.82
CA LYS A 427 -6.60 5.49 -16.13
C LYS A 427 -6.21 4.13 -16.73
N TYR A 428 -6.40 3.96 -18.03
CA TYR A 428 -5.91 2.78 -18.74
C TYR A 428 -4.47 3.02 -19.20
N ASP A 429 -3.53 2.33 -18.58
CA ASP A 429 -2.07 2.47 -18.76
C ASP A 429 -1.42 1.22 -19.41
N LYS A 430 -2.21 0.19 -19.72
CA LYS A 430 -1.69 -1.13 -20.13
C LYS A 430 -1.25 -1.17 -21.59
N THR A 431 -0.23 -1.99 -21.88
CA THR A 431 0.22 -2.24 -23.24
C THR A 431 -0.74 -3.19 -23.99
N PRO A 432 -0.73 -3.22 -25.34
CA PRO A 432 -1.53 -4.16 -26.13
C PRO A 432 -1.26 -5.63 -25.77
N GLN A 433 -0.02 -5.95 -25.39
CA GLN A 433 0.40 -7.29 -24.95
C GLN A 433 -0.24 -7.67 -23.61
N GLN A 434 -0.24 -6.75 -22.64
CA GLN A 434 -0.90 -6.96 -21.35
C GLN A 434 -2.43 -7.09 -21.50
N LEU A 435 -3.04 -6.34 -22.42
CA LEU A 435 -4.45 -6.49 -22.75
C LEU A 435 -4.75 -7.85 -23.37
N SER A 436 -3.89 -8.35 -24.24
CA SER A 436 -4.03 -9.69 -24.83
C SER A 436 -4.07 -10.78 -23.77
N VAL A 437 -3.19 -10.72 -22.77
CA VAL A 437 -3.19 -11.65 -21.62
C VAL A 437 -4.49 -11.55 -20.81
N LEU A 438 -4.99 -10.34 -20.59
CA LEU A 438 -6.25 -10.10 -19.87
C LEU A 438 -7.45 -10.67 -20.64
N LEU A 439 -7.53 -10.45 -21.95
CA LEU A 439 -8.59 -11.00 -22.79
C LEU A 439 -8.50 -12.54 -22.88
N GLN A 440 -7.30 -13.11 -22.94
CA GLN A 440 -7.11 -14.57 -22.87
C GLN A 440 -7.58 -15.15 -21.54
N LYS A 441 -7.36 -14.45 -20.42
CA LYS A 441 -7.89 -14.85 -19.11
C LYS A 441 -9.42 -14.84 -19.11
N LEU A 442 -10.05 -13.81 -19.69
CA LEU A 442 -11.51 -13.73 -19.84
C LEU A 442 -12.08 -14.79 -20.80
N CYS A 443 -11.30 -15.24 -21.77
CA CYS A 443 -11.66 -16.39 -22.62
C CYS A 443 -11.61 -17.70 -21.83
N LYS A 444 -10.64 -17.87 -20.92
CA LYS A 444 -10.58 -19.04 -20.02
C LYS A 444 -11.70 -19.07 -18.97
N GLU A 445 -12.25 -17.91 -18.62
CA GLU A 445 -13.41 -17.78 -17.73
C GLU A 445 -14.76 -17.97 -18.47
N ASP A 446 -14.75 -18.43 -19.73
CA ASP A 446 -15.93 -18.62 -20.59
C ASP A 446 -16.80 -17.37 -20.76
N LYS A 447 -16.21 -16.17 -20.64
CA LYS A 447 -16.91 -14.90 -20.86
C LYS A 447 -16.76 -14.40 -22.30
N LEU A 448 -15.64 -14.70 -22.94
CA LEU A 448 -15.30 -14.27 -24.30
C LEU A 448 -14.89 -15.46 -25.17
N GLU A 449 -15.20 -15.38 -26.46
CA GLU A 449 -14.72 -16.28 -27.51
C GLU A 449 -13.75 -15.55 -28.43
N VAL A 450 -12.66 -16.23 -28.79
CA VAL A 450 -11.77 -15.81 -29.88
C VAL A 450 -12.24 -16.51 -31.15
N GLY A 451 -12.72 -15.72 -32.12
CA GLY A 451 -13.04 -16.22 -33.44
C GLY A 451 -11.77 -16.67 -34.19
N PRO A 452 -11.89 -17.53 -35.21
CA PRO A 452 -10.76 -17.98 -36.03
C PRO A 452 -10.00 -16.85 -36.73
N ASP A 453 -10.63 -15.67 -36.85
CA ASP A 453 -10.06 -14.47 -37.47
C ASP A 453 -9.30 -13.56 -36.47
N GLY A 454 -9.10 -13.98 -35.22
CA GLY A 454 -8.44 -13.17 -34.18
C GLY A 454 -9.33 -12.07 -33.56
N MET A 455 -10.64 -12.14 -33.80
CA MET A 455 -11.64 -11.20 -33.29
C MET A 455 -12.24 -11.71 -31.98
N PHE A 456 -12.39 -10.84 -30.98
CA PHE A 456 -13.03 -11.17 -29.71
C PHE A 456 -14.53 -10.95 -29.79
N LYS A 457 -15.31 -11.88 -29.25
CA LYS A 457 -16.78 -11.82 -29.19
C LYS A 457 -17.25 -12.26 -27.80
N LEU A 458 -18.40 -11.76 -27.37
CA LEU A 458 -19.06 -12.26 -26.16
C LEU A 458 -19.58 -13.69 -26.36
N LEU A 459 -19.29 -14.57 -25.39
CA LEU A 459 -19.94 -15.88 -25.31
C LEU A 459 -21.43 -15.65 -25.02
N LYS A 460 -22.32 -16.02 -25.95
CA LYS A 460 -23.76 -16.02 -25.67
C LYS A 460 -24.06 -17.22 -24.76
N LYS A 461 -24.42 -16.95 -23.51
CA LYS A 461 -25.12 -17.92 -22.68
C LYS A 461 -26.51 -18.24 -23.24
#